data_AF-A0AAD3DHQ4-F1
#
_entry.id   AF-A0AAD3DHQ4-F1
#
_cell.length_a   1.000
_cell.length_b   1.000
_cell.length_c   1.000
_cell.angle_alpha   90.00
_cell.angle_beta   90.00
_cell.angle_gamma   90.00
#
_symmetry.space_group_name_H-M   'P 1'
#
loop_
_entity.id
_entity.type
_entity.pdbx_description
1 polymer ?
#
loop_
_entity_poly.entity_id
_entity_poly.type
_entity_poly.pdbx_seq_one_letter_code
_entity_poly.pdbx_strand_id
1 'polypeptide(L)'
;MAGMSLTDTGAKELLEAHPRLAAFTFPNSHAGQTVLLPSSGRQFGYCEYVDTSVPSEQLRNVVLLPGIPGSRLFTHPDVRKHGCVKTWRLIVLERPGIGLSDPAPEQYAYADFVADFREFCQQLGLRRVAVMGFSAGTPFATAIACVQPQQQTQAAASSAAKAPDAAKAGADGDAAAGGKGSVEVEVAGVALISAIGPPDTPNKRRGMALMFQFAYWACTYAPWMVSWVVRHEATAFRRRPVHAIRQALSLYDCPADVEALKRPEVEELFLESAMEIYSRAQEGAVHRENVNFAGRPWGFDLKTCRTPVTIWQGGKDKGCTVNMATHLEASMGPGVKATIFPDEGHMVYFNVWDQVVGWINGL
;
A
#
# COMPACT_ATOMS: atom_id res chain seq x y z
N MET A 1 -19.55 -12.41 -0.13
CA MET A 1 -19.23 -13.30 -1.27
C MET A 1 -18.30 -14.38 -0.75
N ALA A 2 -18.57 -15.65 -1.04
CA ALA A 2 -17.67 -16.74 -0.66
C ALA A 2 -16.30 -16.50 -1.33
N GLY A 3 -15.23 -16.61 -0.54
CA GLY A 3 -13.88 -16.50 -1.08
C GLY A 3 -13.64 -17.51 -2.19
N MET A 4 -12.79 -17.17 -3.15
CA MET A 4 -12.52 -18.04 -4.29
C MET A 4 -11.33 -18.96 -3.99
N SER A 5 -11.60 -20.26 -3.94
CA SER A 5 -10.59 -21.30 -3.68
C SER A 5 -9.71 -21.56 -4.90
N LEU A 6 -8.51 -22.09 -4.66
CA LEU A 6 -7.70 -22.67 -5.73
C LEU A 6 -8.45 -23.85 -6.37
N THR A 7 -8.18 -24.06 -7.66
CA THR A 7 -8.54 -25.32 -8.34
C THR A 7 -7.66 -26.47 -7.83
N ASP A 8 -8.05 -27.73 -8.03
CA ASP A 8 -7.22 -28.89 -7.66
C ASP A 8 -5.82 -28.82 -8.28
N THR A 9 -5.74 -28.35 -9.54
CA THR A 9 -4.46 -28.12 -10.22
C THR A 9 -3.63 -27.05 -9.52
N GLY A 10 -4.25 -25.93 -9.13
CA GLY A 10 -3.57 -24.84 -8.43
C GLY A 10 -3.11 -25.24 -7.03
N ALA A 11 -3.92 -25.99 -6.29
CA ALA A 11 -3.57 -26.51 -4.98
C ALA A 11 -2.39 -27.49 -5.05
N LYS A 12 -2.38 -28.37 -6.05
CA LYS A 12 -1.27 -29.28 -6.31
C LYS A 12 0.03 -28.54 -6.66
N GLU A 13 -0.03 -27.57 -7.57
CA GLU A 13 1.15 -26.76 -7.94
C GLU A 13 1.73 -26.02 -6.72
N LEU A 14 0.86 -25.42 -5.90
CA LEU A 14 1.27 -24.73 -4.68
C LEU A 14 1.94 -25.69 -3.68
N LEU A 15 1.35 -26.87 -3.48
CA LEU A 15 1.90 -27.88 -2.57
C LEU A 15 3.29 -28.37 -3.03
N GLU A 16 3.47 -28.59 -4.33
CA GLU A 16 4.75 -29.05 -4.90
C GLU A 16 5.86 -28.00 -4.77
N ALA A 17 5.53 -26.71 -5.00
CA ALA A 17 6.53 -25.64 -4.96
C ALA A 17 6.76 -25.05 -3.57
N HIS A 18 5.70 -24.88 -2.77
CA HIS A 18 5.72 -24.23 -1.46
C HIS A 18 4.85 -24.99 -0.43
N PRO A 19 5.30 -26.15 0.07
CA PRO A 19 4.54 -26.95 1.03
C PRO A 19 4.09 -26.18 2.28
N ARG A 20 4.92 -25.23 2.74
CA ARG A 20 4.61 -24.35 3.87
C ARG A 20 3.37 -23.50 3.61
N LEU A 21 3.29 -22.87 2.43
CA LEU A 21 2.14 -22.03 2.06
C LEU A 21 0.89 -22.86 1.82
N ALA A 22 1.03 -24.05 1.24
CA ALA A 22 -0.08 -24.97 1.02
C ALA A 22 -0.75 -25.47 2.32
N ALA A 23 -0.05 -25.37 3.46
CA ALA A 23 -0.62 -25.69 4.78
C ALA A 23 -1.53 -24.58 5.32
N PHE A 24 -1.49 -23.36 4.76
CA PHE A 24 -2.36 -22.26 5.18
C PHE A 24 -3.70 -22.28 4.45
N THR A 25 -4.72 -21.78 5.13
CA THR A 25 -6.03 -21.52 4.52
C THR A 25 -6.07 -20.10 3.97
N PHE A 26 -6.57 -19.96 2.74
CA PHE A 26 -6.81 -18.68 2.10
C PHE A 26 -8.30 -18.51 1.82
N PRO A 27 -8.91 -17.36 2.14
CA PRO A 27 -8.28 -16.18 2.74
C PRO A 27 -7.84 -16.41 4.20
N ASN A 28 -6.67 -15.89 4.57
CA ASN A 28 -6.03 -16.12 5.86
C ASN A 28 -6.62 -15.18 6.92
N SER A 29 -7.89 -15.39 7.27
CA SER A 29 -8.63 -14.50 8.18
C SER A 29 -8.13 -14.51 9.63
N HIS A 30 -7.20 -15.41 9.98
CA HIS A 30 -6.62 -15.51 11.32
C HIS A 30 -5.27 -14.80 11.46
N ALA A 31 -4.60 -14.50 10.35
CA ALA A 31 -3.39 -13.68 10.38
C ALA A 31 -3.78 -12.20 10.36
N GLY A 32 -3.39 -11.43 11.37
CA GLY A 32 -3.62 -9.99 11.46
C GLY A 32 -4.80 -9.58 12.36
N GLN A 33 -5.09 -8.29 12.35
CA GLN A 33 -6.10 -7.62 13.17
C GLN A 33 -6.92 -6.67 12.30
N THR A 34 -8.10 -6.27 12.79
CA THR A 34 -8.87 -5.17 12.21
C THR A 34 -9.06 -4.06 13.24
N VAL A 35 -9.27 -2.84 12.76
CA VAL A 35 -9.71 -1.71 13.58
C VAL A 35 -10.84 -0.99 12.89
N LEU A 36 -11.92 -0.70 13.63
CA LEU A 36 -13.04 0.09 13.16
C LEU A 36 -12.64 1.56 13.16
N LEU A 37 -12.92 2.27 12.07
CA LEU A 37 -12.78 3.71 11.94
C LEU A 37 -14.15 4.37 12.21
N PRO A 38 -14.38 4.99 13.39
CA PRO A 38 -15.70 5.50 13.76
C PRO A 38 -16.31 6.48 12.75
N SER A 39 -15.50 7.34 12.14
CA SER A 39 -16.00 8.39 11.25
C SER A 39 -16.55 7.85 9.93
N SER A 40 -15.97 6.75 9.42
CA SER A 40 -16.41 6.14 8.16
C SER A 40 -17.19 4.83 8.34
N GLY A 41 -17.16 4.24 9.54
CA GLY A 41 -17.73 2.92 9.82
C GLY A 41 -16.98 1.76 9.15
N ARG A 42 -15.86 2.02 8.48
CA ARG A 42 -15.04 1.00 7.80
C ARG A 42 -14.08 0.32 8.76
N GLN A 43 -13.83 -0.96 8.53
CA GLN A 43 -12.75 -1.70 9.16
C GLN A 43 -11.49 -1.67 8.32
N PHE A 44 -10.34 -1.39 8.94
CA PHE A 44 -9.03 -1.47 8.30
C PHE A 44 -8.25 -2.66 8.84
N GLY A 45 -7.72 -3.49 7.93
CA GLY A 45 -6.89 -4.65 8.20
C GLY A 45 -5.41 -4.31 8.35
N TYR A 46 -4.74 -4.93 9.30
CA TYR A 46 -3.29 -4.79 9.46
C TYR A 46 -2.64 -6.01 10.13
N CYS A 47 -1.34 -6.14 9.96
CA CYS A 47 -0.51 -7.03 10.78
C CYS A 47 0.45 -6.20 11.62
N GLU A 48 0.75 -6.68 12.82
CA GLU A 48 1.63 -6.01 13.76
C GLU A 48 2.81 -6.93 14.09
N TYR A 49 4.00 -6.35 14.03
CA TYR A 49 5.27 -7.00 14.33
C TYR A 49 5.99 -6.12 15.34
N VAL A 50 6.16 -6.62 16.56
CA VAL A 50 6.68 -5.84 17.69
C VAL A 50 7.69 -6.64 18.47
N ASP A 51 8.78 -5.97 18.85
CA ASP A 51 9.73 -6.51 19.82
C ASP A 51 9.15 -6.35 21.24
N THR A 52 8.58 -7.43 21.77
CA THR A 52 7.95 -7.43 23.11
C THR A 52 8.96 -7.33 24.25
N SER A 53 10.27 -7.43 23.97
CA SER A 53 11.31 -7.22 24.97
C SER A 53 11.62 -5.75 25.23
N VAL A 54 11.18 -4.85 24.33
CA VAL A 54 11.39 -3.40 24.42
C VAL A 54 10.13 -2.73 24.97
N PRO A 55 10.22 -1.87 26.00
CA PRO A 55 9.07 -1.13 26.51
C PRO A 55 8.42 -0.28 25.42
N SER A 56 7.08 -0.18 25.44
CA SER A 56 6.32 0.43 24.34
C SER A 56 6.64 1.90 24.12
N GLU A 57 7.04 2.62 25.16
CA GLU A 57 7.50 4.00 25.11
C GLU A 57 8.85 4.19 24.40
N GLN A 58 9.63 3.12 24.24
CA GLN A 58 10.89 3.11 23.51
C GLN A 58 10.74 2.62 22.07
N LEU A 59 9.55 2.12 21.70
CA LEU A 59 9.27 1.66 20.35
C LEU A 59 8.98 2.83 19.42
N ARG A 60 9.54 2.75 18.21
CA ARG A 60 9.18 3.60 17.09
C ARG A 60 7.99 3.00 16.36
N ASN A 61 6.92 3.77 16.20
CA ASN A 61 5.79 3.34 15.38
C ASN A 61 6.16 3.49 13.90
N VAL A 62 6.07 2.40 13.15
CA VAL A 62 6.37 2.38 11.71
C VAL A 62 5.19 1.76 10.99
N VAL A 63 4.62 2.46 10.00
CA VAL A 63 3.55 1.91 9.16
C VAL A 63 4.08 1.64 7.76
N LEU A 64 3.96 0.40 7.30
CA LEU A 64 4.25 -0.03 5.94
C LEU A 64 2.96 -0.11 5.12
N LEU A 65 2.96 0.56 3.95
CA LEU A 65 1.97 0.48 2.90
C LEU A 65 2.56 -0.35 1.73
N PRO A 66 2.12 -1.60 1.53
CA PRO A 66 2.69 -2.52 0.54
C PRO A 66 2.57 -2.08 -0.93
N GLY A 67 3.13 -2.84 -1.86
CA GLY A 67 2.87 -2.71 -3.29
C GLY A 67 1.61 -3.48 -3.75
N ILE A 68 1.49 -3.70 -5.06
CA ILE A 68 0.57 -4.69 -5.65
C ILE A 68 1.43 -5.78 -6.33
N PRO A 69 1.14 -7.07 -6.13
CA PRO A 69 0.21 -7.62 -5.14
C PRO A 69 0.80 -7.52 -3.72
N GLY A 70 0.09 -6.87 -2.79
CA GLY A 70 0.55 -6.67 -1.42
C GLY A 70 -0.62 -6.50 -0.47
N SER A 71 -0.63 -7.28 0.60
CA SER A 71 -1.61 -7.26 1.70
C SER A 71 -0.89 -7.03 3.02
N ARG A 72 -1.56 -7.16 4.17
CA ARG A 72 -0.90 -7.11 5.50
C ARG A 72 0.16 -8.18 5.70
N LEU A 73 0.14 -9.21 4.86
CA LEU A 73 1.14 -10.27 4.85
C LEU A 73 2.44 -9.81 4.17
N PHE A 74 2.50 -8.61 3.59
CA PHE A 74 3.71 -8.09 2.97
C PHE A 74 4.70 -7.50 4.01
N THR A 75 5.75 -8.25 4.35
CA THR A 75 6.89 -7.84 5.18
C THR A 75 8.24 -8.20 4.55
N HIS A 76 9.30 -7.46 4.91
CA HIS A 76 10.66 -7.86 4.55
C HIS A 76 11.02 -9.24 5.15
N PRO A 77 11.77 -10.11 4.45
CA PRO A 77 12.12 -11.41 4.98
C PRO A 77 12.79 -11.42 6.36
N ASP A 78 13.60 -10.41 6.66
CA ASP A 78 14.21 -10.28 8.00
C ASP A 78 13.17 -10.09 9.10
N VAL A 79 12.10 -9.35 8.82
CA VAL A 79 10.98 -9.20 9.78
C VAL A 79 10.31 -10.56 10.01
N ARG A 80 10.11 -11.36 8.97
CA ARG A 80 9.51 -12.70 9.10
C ARG A 80 10.41 -13.64 9.90
N LYS A 81 11.72 -13.59 9.63
CA LYS A 81 12.72 -14.42 10.30
C LYS A 81 12.86 -14.08 11.79
N HIS A 82 12.82 -12.80 12.13
CA HIS A 82 13.05 -12.32 13.50
C HIS A 82 11.77 -11.98 14.27
N GLY A 83 10.61 -11.98 13.60
CA GLY A 83 9.32 -11.55 14.15
C GLY A 83 9.16 -10.04 14.32
N CYS A 84 10.24 -9.26 14.21
CA CYS A 84 10.25 -7.82 14.39
C CYS A 84 11.51 -7.18 13.79
N VAL A 85 11.52 -5.85 13.70
CA VAL A 85 12.75 -5.04 13.69
C VAL A 85 12.96 -4.55 15.11
N LYS A 86 14.19 -4.66 15.65
CA LYS A 86 14.50 -4.18 16.99
C LYS A 86 14.08 -2.72 17.14
N THR A 87 13.47 -2.38 18.27
CA THR A 87 12.95 -1.03 18.60
C THR A 87 11.76 -0.56 17.76
N TRP A 88 11.19 -1.39 16.88
CA TRP A 88 10.02 -1.00 16.09
C TRP A 88 8.75 -1.65 16.61
N ARG A 89 7.67 -0.88 16.56
CA ARG A 89 6.30 -1.36 16.40
C ARG A 89 5.95 -1.22 14.92
N LEU A 90 6.20 -2.26 14.14
CA LEU A 90 5.91 -2.27 12.70
C LEU A 90 4.48 -2.71 12.45
N ILE A 91 3.73 -1.90 11.72
CA ILE A 91 2.35 -2.14 11.32
C ILE A 91 2.31 -2.21 9.80
N VAL A 92 1.90 -3.34 9.24
CA VAL A 92 1.65 -3.46 7.80
C VAL A 92 0.16 -3.20 7.57
N LEU A 93 -0.16 -2.03 7.01
CA LEU A 93 -1.52 -1.57 6.83
C LEU A 93 -2.04 -1.91 5.44
N GLU A 94 -3.21 -2.56 5.38
CA GLU A 94 -3.92 -2.80 4.13
C GLU A 94 -4.67 -1.55 3.67
N ARG A 95 -4.54 -1.27 2.37
CA ARG A 95 -5.30 -0.21 1.71
C ARG A 95 -6.78 -0.60 1.59
N PRO A 96 -7.69 0.36 1.38
CA PRO A 96 -9.12 0.08 1.33
C PRO A 96 -9.50 -0.98 0.30
N GLY A 97 -10.26 -1.99 0.70
CA GLY A 97 -10.71 -3.10 -0.15
C GLY A 97 -9.69 -4.20 -0.40
N ILE A 98 -8.52 -4.16 0.24
CA ILE A 98 -7.48 -5.19 0.20
C ILE A 98 -7.49 -5.97 1.52
N GLY A 99 -7.41 -7.30 1.44
CA GLY A 99 -7.36 -8.19 2.60
C GLY A 99 -8.55 -8.04 3.53
N LEU A 100 -8.31 -7.66 4.79
CA LEU A 100 -9.33 -7.42 5.81
C LEU A 100 -9.91 -6.00 5.77
N SER A 101 -9.34 -5.08 5.00
CA SER A 101 -9.85 -3.71 4.89
C SER A 101 -11.13 -3.65 4.05
N ASP A 102 -12.15 -2.97 4.58
CA ASP A 102 -13.40 -2.69 3.87
C ASP A 102 -13.16 -1.85 2.60
N PRO A 103 -13.97 -2.04 1.55
CA PRO A 103 -13.83 -1.29 0.31
C PRO A 103 -14.15 0.19 0.53
N ALA A 104 -13.34 1.05 -0.08
CA ALA A 104 -13.67 2.47 -0.19
C ALA A 104 -14.84 2.73 -1.17
N PRO A 105 -15.62 3.82 -0.97
CA PRO A 105 -16.66 4.25 -1.90
C PRO A 105 -16.08 4.68 -3.25
N GLU A 106 -16.95 4.88 -4.25
CA GLU A 106 -16.52 5.19 -5.63
C GLU A 106 -15.74 6.50 -5.75
N GLN A 107 -16.12 7.53 -5.00
CA GLN A 107 -15.50 8.87 -5.02
C GLN A 107 -14.32 9.01 -4.03
N TYR A 108 -13.71 7.90 -3.62
CA TYR A 108 -12.64 7.92 -2.63
C TYR A 108 -11.30 8.39 -3.21
N ALA A 109 -10.75 9.45 -2.64
CA ALA A 109 -9.49 10.07 -3.01
C ALA A 109 -8.39 9.80 -1.97
N TYR A 110 -7.16 10.17 -2.33
CA TYR A 110 -6.02 10.05 -1.40
C TYR A 110 -6.20 10.89 -0.13
N ALA A 111 -6.87 12.04 -0.21
CA ALA A 111 -7.15 12.87 0.96
C ALA A 111 -8.08 12.16 1.97
N ASP A 112 -9.06 11.38 1.49
CA ASP A 112 -9.93 10.57 2.34
C ASP A 112 -9.13 9.46 3.03
N PHE A 113 -8.18 8.85 2.32
CA PHE A 113 -7.26 7.89 2.95
C PHE A 113 -6.39 8.52 4.03
N VAL A 114 -5.93 9.77 3.86
CA VAL A 114 -5.17 10.45 4.92
C VAL A 114 -6.03 10.70 6.17
N ALA A 115 -7.32 10.99 6.00
CA ALA A 115 -8.26 11.09 7.12
C ALA A 115 -8.42 9.72 7.82
N ASP A 116 -8.69 8.66 7.05
CA ASP A 116 -8.79 7.30 7.59
C ASP A 116 -7.48 6.85 8.27
N PHE A 117 -6.32 7.17 7.71
CA PHE A 117 -5.01 6.84 8.27
C PHE A 117 -4.76 7.53 9.60
N ARG A 118 -5.16 8.80 9.74
CA ARG A 118 -5.04 9.54 11.00
C ARG A 118 -5.98 8.95 12.06
N GLU A 119 -7.20 8.60 11.70
CA GLU A 119 -8.14 7.92 12.61
C GLU A 119 -7.63 6.53 13.00
N PHE A 120 -7.10 5.77 12.04
CA PHE A 120 -6.42 4.49 12.28
C PHE A 120 -5.29 4.64 13.31
N CYS A 121 -4.41 5.62 13.12
CA CYS A 121 -3.34 5.92 14.07
C CYS A 121 -3.88 6.30 15.45
N GLN A 122 -4.95 7.09 15.54
CA GLN A 122 -5.59 7.45 16.81
C GLN A 122 -6.16 6.23 17.53
N GLN A 123 -6.85 5.33 16.82
CA GLN A 123 -7.40 4.10 17.41
C GLN A 123 -6.31 3.18 17.97
N LEU A 124 -5.13 3.18 17.33
CA LEU A 124 -3.96 2.39 17.75
C LEU A 124 -3.03 3.10 18.75
N GLY A 125 -3.34 4.34 19.12
CA GLY A 125 -2.52 5.16 20.01
C GLY A 125 -1.19 5.64 19.39
N LEU A 126 -1.07 5.65 18.06
CA LEU A 126 0.13 6.07 17.33
C LEU A 126 0.18 7.59 17.24
N ARG A 127 0.81 8.24 18.23
CA ARG A 127 0.93 9.72 18.25
C ARG A 127 2.00 10.25 17.30
N ARG A 128 3.09 9.50 17.13
CA ARG A 128 4.22 9.81 16.26
C ARG A 128 4.57 8.57 15.44
N VAL A 129 4.62 8.70 14.11
CA VAL A 129 4.76 7.56 13.19
C VAL A 129 5.70 7.88 12.02
N ALA A 130 6.53 6.92 11.65
CA ALA A 130 7.22 6.90 10.36
C ALA A 130 6.42 6.06 9.36
N VAL A 131 6.33 6.49 8.11
CA VAL A 131 5.57 5.77 7.07
C VAL A 131 6.51 5.29 5.97
N MET A 132 6.34 4.05 5.54
CA MET A 132 7.05 3.44 4.43
C MET A 132 6.04 3.04 3.37
N GLY A 133 6.22 3.50 2.13
CA GLY A 133 5.46 3.04 0.98
C GLY A 133 6.36 2.26 0.03
N PHE A 134 5.87 1.12 -0.47
CA PHE A 134 6.51 0.37 -1.55
C PHE A 134 5.62 0.36 -2.80
N SER A 135 6.15 0.74 -3.97
CA SER A 135 5.45 0.65 -5.26
C SER A 135 4.06 1.30 -5.20
N ALA A 136 2.96 0.55 -5.39
CA ALA A 136 1.57 1.03 -5.29
C ALA A 136 1.17 1.65 -3.93
N GLY A 137 1.94 1.42 -2.86
CA GLY A 137 1.77 2.09 -1.57
C GLY A 137 2.36 3.50 -1.52
N THR A 138 3.27 3.84 -2.44
CA THR A 138 3.97 5.15 -2.44
C THR A 138 3.06 6.35 -2.71
N PRO A 139 2.00 6.30 -3.55
CA PRO A 139 1.06 7.40 -3.69
C PRO A 139 0.31 7.71 -2.39
N PHE A 140 -0.08 6.68 -1.63
CA PHE A 140 -0.73 6.84 -0.34
C PHE A 140 0.21 7.43 0.71
N ALA A 141 1.46 6.94 0.77
CA ALA A 141 2.50 7.50 1.63
C ALA A 141 2.83 8.96 1.28
N THR A 142 2.85 9.29 -0.01
CA THR A 142 3.03 10.66 -0.50
C THR A 142 1.88 11.55 -0.06
N ALA A 143 0.63 11.07 -0.15
CA ALA A 143 -0.53 11.80 0.34
C ALA A 143 -0.44 12.07 1.85
N ILE A 144 -0.01 11.09 2.66
CA ILE A 144 0.23 11.27 4.10
C ILE A 144 1.25 12.38 4.38
N ALA A 145 2.30 12.50 3.55
CA ALA A 145 3.32 13.55 3.69
C ALA A 145 2.84 14.96 3.26
N CYS A 146 1.87 15.05 2.35
CA CYS A 146 1.46 16.30 1.70
C CYS A 146 0.15 16.89 2.22
N VAL A 147 -0.84 16.04 2.51
CA VAL A 147 -2.21 16.46 2.84
C VAL A 147 -2.26 16.97 4.28
N GLN A 148 -2.53 18.25 4.41
CA GLN A 148 -2.69 18.91 5.70
C GLN A 148 -4.10 18.63 6.27
N PRO A 149 -4.28 18.57 7.60
CA PRO A 149 -5.59 18.36 8.22
C PRO A 149 -6.69 19.31 7.69
N GLN A 150 -6.33 20.55 7.36
CA GLN A 150 -7.26 21.58 6.85
C GLN A 150 -7.73 21.34 5.41
N GLN A 151 -7.05 20.51 4.61
CA GLN A 151 -7.47 20.15 3.25
C GLN A 151 -8.49 19.00 3.24
N GLN A 152 -8.71 18.35 4.39
CA GLN A 152 -9.65 17.22 4.55
C GLN A 152 -11.11 17.67 4.54
N THR A 153 -11.39 18.90 4.99
CA THR A 153 -12.75 19.47 5.12
C THR A 153 -13.43 19.78 3.77
N GLN A 154 -12.67 20.05 2.71
CA GLN A 154 -13.26 20.27 1.36
C GLN A 154 -13.74 18.96 0.71
N ALA A 155 -13.04 17.85 0.92
CA ALA A 155 -13.46 16.53 0.43
C ALA A 155 -14.73 16.05 1.17
N ALA A 156 -14.74 16.14 2.50
CA ALA A 156 -15.90 15.78 3.32
C ALA A 156 -17.16 16.64 3.06
N ALA A 157 -16.99 17.94 2.80
CA ALA A 157 -18.11 18.82 2.43
C ALA A 157 -18.70 18.47 1.05
N SER A 158 -17.87 18.02 0.11
CA SER A 158 -18.32 17.59 -1.22
C SER A 158 -19.07 16.26 -1.23
N SER A 159 -18.75 15.35 -0.29
CA SER A 159 -19.46 14.08 -0.12
C SER A 159 -20.77 14.22 0.67
N ALA A 160 -20.84 15.14 1.63
CA ALA A 160 -22.06 15.42 2.39
C ALA A 160 -23.15 16.11 1.55
N ALA A 161 -22.77 16.89 0.52
CA ALA A 161 -23.71 17.59 -0.36
C ALA A 161 -24.49 16.68 -1.34
N LYS A 162 -24.28 15.35 -1.31
CA LYS A 162 -24.95 14.38 -2.20
C LYS A 162 -25.75 13.29 -1.47
N ALA A 163 -25.97 13.39 -0.16
CA ALA A 163 -26.97 12.56 0.51
C ALA A 163 -28.39 13.04 0.11
N PRO A 164 -29.28 12.17 -0.41
CA PRO A 164 -30.65 12.58 -0.68
C PRO A 164 -31.40 12.81 0.64
N ASP A 165 -32.16 13.91 0.69
CA ASP A 165 -33.10 14.23 1.77
C ASP A 165 -34.04 13.04 2.02
N ALA A 166 -33.88 12.41 3.18
CA ALA A 166 -34.86 11.47 3.72
C ALA A 166 -35.29 11.94 5.12
N ALA A 167 -36.38 12.71 5.11
CA ALA A 167 -37.45 12.85 6.10
C ALA A 167 -37.11 12.88 7.62
N LYS A 168 -37.51 14.00 8.23
CA LYS A 168 -37.73 14.21 9.67
C LYS A 168 -38.63 13.14 10.31
N ALA A 169 -38.27 12.70 11.52
CA ALA A 169 -39.18 12.61 12.68
C ALA A 169 -38.39 12.26 13.98
N GLY A 170 -38.71 12.96 15.08
CA GLY A 170 -38.46 12.50 16.45
C GLY A 170 -37.42 13.32 17.23
N ALA A 171 -37.89 14.18 18.13
CA ALA A 171 -37.09 14.98 19.05
C ALA A 171 -36.80 14.27 20.38
N ASP A 172 -35.86 14.88 21.11
CA ASP A 172 -35.53 14.80 22.53
C ASP A 172 -34.56 13.71 23.01
N GLY A 173 -33.41 14.20 23.50
CA GLY A 173 -32.39 13.44 24.19
C GLY A 173 -31.11 14.25 24.38
N ASP A 174 -31.11 15.14 25.38
CA ASP A 174 -29.92 15.82 25.89
C ASP A 174 -28.81 14.80 26.25
N ALA A 175 -27.64 14.93 25.62
CA ALA A 175 -26.41 14.30 26.11
C ALA A 175 -25.19 15.11 25.68
N ALA A 176 -24.74 15.95 26.61
CA ALA A 176 -23.40 16.48 26.82
C ALA A 176 -22.37 16.27 25.69
N ALA A 177 -22.05 17.36 25.01
CA ALA A 177 -20.86 17.54 24.19
C ALA A 177 -19.58 17.36 25.03
N GLY A 178 -19.04 16.13 25.04
CA GLY A 178 -17.70 15.83 25.53
C GLY A 178 -16.70 15.92 24.38
N GLY A 179 -16.20 17.13 24.11
CA GLY A 179 -15.11 17.36 23.16
C GLY A 179 -13.82 16.71 23.65
N LYS A 180 -13.54 15.47 23.22
CA LYS A 180 -12.18 14.92 23.26
C LYS A 180 -11.39 15.61 22.16
N GLY A 181 -10.46 16.51 22.54
CA GLY A 181 -9.50 17.08 21.61
C GLY A 181 -8.80 15.94 20.86
N SER A 182 -8.92 15.94 19.54
CA SER A 182 -8.23 14.98 18.68
C SER A 182 -6.73 15.14 18.89
N VAL A 183 -6.07 14.11 19.40
CA VAL A 183 -4.61 14.10 19.44
C VAL A 183 -4.13 14.04 18.00
N GLU A 184 -3.40 15.07 17.58
CA GLU A 184 -2.83 15.16 16.24
C GLU A 184 -1.74 14.09 16.09
N VAL A 185 -1.79 13.35 14.97
CA VAL A 185 -0.79 12.35 14.62
C VAL A 185 0.36 13.06 13.90
N GLU A 186 1.54 13.03 14.51
CA GLU A 186 2.79 13.52 13.93
C GLU A 186 3.37 12.46 12.97
N VAL A 187 3.57 12.82 11.71
CA VAL A 187 4.31 11.99 10.75
C VAL A 187 5.77 12.42 10.78
N ALA A 188 6.61 11.62 11.42
CA ALA A 188 8.04 11.92 11.64
C ALA A 188 8.85 11.94 10.34
N GLY A 189 8.47 11.09 9.39
CA GLY A 189 9.13 10.97 8.09
C GLY A 189 8.42 9.96 7.19
N VAL A 190 8.60 10.10 5.88
CA VAL A 190 8.11 9.15 4.88
C VAL A 190 9.24 8.59 4.01
N ALA A 191 9.30 7.27 3.89
CA ALA A 191 10.16 6.57 2.94
C ALA A 191 9.34 6.08 1.73
N LEU A 192 9.73 6.47 0.53
CA LEU A 192 9.14 6.01 -0.73
C LEU A 192 10.14 5.07 -1.43
N ILE A 193 9.75 3.83 -1.66
CA ILE A 193 10.62 2.80 -2.23
C ILE A 193 10.00 2.32 -3.55
N SER A 194 10.76 2.40 -4.64
CA SER A 194 10.25 2.19 -6.01
C SER A 194 9.03 3.07 -6.29
N ALA A 195 9.26 4.39 -6.29
CA ALA A 195 8.20 5.39 -6.15
C ALA A 195 7.40 5.60 -7.44
N ILE A 196 6.07 5.53 -7.31
CA ILE A 196 5.14 5.95 -8.36
C ILE A 196 4.94 7.45 -8.23
N GLY A 197 5.15 8.17 -9.34
CA GLY A 197 4.89 9.61 -9.44
C GLY A 197 3.46 9.90 -9.91
N PRO A 198 2.98 11.14 -9.74
CA PRO A 198 1.63 11.53 -10.16
C PRO A 198 1.42 11.38 -11.67
N PRO A 199 0.18 11.23 -12.17
CA PRO A 199 -0.03 10.90 -13.58
C PRO A 199 0.46 11.92 -14.59
N ASP A 200 0.62 13.17 -14.19
CA ASP A 200 1.16 14.31 -14.94
C ASP A 200 2.69 14.41 -14.91
N THR A 201 3.37 13.46 -14.26
CA THR A 201 4.84 13.34 -14.27
C THR A 201 5.40 13.45 -15.71
N PRO A 202 6.30 14.41 -15.99
CA PRO A 202 6.91 14.55 -17.30
C PRO A 202 7.66 13.28 -17.72
N ASN A 203 7.42 12.81 -18.95
CA ASN A 203 8.09 11.63 -19.52
C ASN A 203 8.00 10.36 -18.65
N LYS A 204 6.95 10.21 -17.82
CA LYS A 204 6.84 9.11 -16.83
C LYS A 204 7.04 7.71 -17.40
N ARG A 205 6.66 7.51 -18.67
CA ARG A 205 6.71 6.21 -19.36
C ARG A 205 8.03 5.90 -20.05
N ARG A 206 8.94 6.88 -20.12
CA ARG A 206 10.24 6.72 -20.78
C ARG A 206 11.09 5.74 -19.97
N GLY A 207 11.51 4.64 -20.61
CA GLY A 207 12.30 3.58 -19.97
C GLY A 207 11.47 2.44 -19.39
N MET A 208 10.13 2.55 -19.34
CA MET A 208 9.28 1.44 -18.92
C MET A 208 9.26 0.31 -19.96
N ALA A 209 9.06 -0.93 -19.52
CA ALA A 209 8.75 -2.03 -20.41
C ALA A 209 7.44 -1.74 -21.19
N LEU A 210 7.35 -2.21 -22.44
CA LEU A 210 6.21 -1.91 -23.33
C LEU A 210 4.86 -2.28 -22.70
N MET A 211 4.81 -3.42 -22.00
CA MET A 211 3.61 -3.83 -21.29
C MET A 211 3.18 -2.80 -20.23
N PHE A 212 4.10 -2.29 -19.42
CA PHE A 212 3.79 -1.26 -18.43
C PHE A 212 3.40 0.07 -19.07
N GLN A 213 4.03 0.46 -20.19
CA GLN A 213 3.61 1.66 -20.94
C GLN A 213 2.14 1.57 -21.40
N PHE A 214 1.75 0.39 -21.89
CA PHE A 214 0.39 0.10 -22.30
C PHE A 214 -0.56 0.04 -21.10
N ALA A 215 -0.17 -0.60 -19.99
CA ALA A 215 -0.98 -0.66 -18.77
C ALA A 215 -1.28 0.75 -18.22
N TYR A 216 -0.26 1.63 -18.16
CA TYR A 216 -0.46 3.02 -17.73
C TYR A 216 -1.34 3.81 -18.71
N TRP A 217 -1.21 3.57 -20.02
CA TRP A 217 -2.12 4.15 -21.01
C TRP A 217 -3.57 3.70 -20.76
N ALA A 218 -3.77 2.40 -20.56
CA ALA A 218 -5.08 1.80 -20.33
C ALA A 218 -5.75 2.35 -19.07
N CYS A 219 -4.98 2.58 -18.00
CA CYS A 219 -5.50 3.19 -16.77
C CYS A 219 -6.11 4.58 -17.01
N THR A 220 -5.55 5.36 -17.94
CA THR A 220 -6.05 6.69 -18.29
C THR A 220 -7.21 6.63 -19.29
N TYR A 221 -7.08 5.85 -20.37
CA TYR A 221 -7.96 5.97 -21.54
C TYR A 221 -8.92 4.80 -21.74
N ALA A 222 -8.66 3.65 -21.12
CA ALA A 222 -9.47 2.44 -21.26
C ALA A 222 -9.57 1.66 -19.93
N PRO A 223 -10.05 2.27 -18.83
CA PRO A 223 -10.04 1.64 -17.50
C PRO A 223 -10.86 0.34 -17.45
N TRP A 224 -11.85 0.16 -18.31
CA TRP A 224 -12.60 -1.09 -18.43
C TRP A 224 -11.72 -2.28 -18.82
N MET A 225 -10.66 -2.04 -19.62
CA MET A 225 -9.72 -3.07 -20.06
C MET A 225 -8.82 -3.52 -18.90
N VAL A 226 -8.43 -2.59 -18.02
CA VAL A 226 -7.69 -2.94 -16.78
C VAL A 226 -8.52 -3.89 -15.93
N SER A 227 -9.85 -3.71 -15.87
CA SER A 227 -10.75 -4.60 -15.14
C SER A 227 -10.74 -6.02 -15.73
N TRP A 228 -10.67 -6.14 -17.06
CA TRP A 228 -10.52 -7.44 -17.71
C TRP A 228 -9.17 -8.10 -17.39
N VAL A 229 -8.07 -7.34 -17.44
CA VAL A 229 -6.72 -7.83 -17.11
C VAL A 229 -6.67 -8.37 -15.67
N VAL A 230 -7.12 -7.60 -14.69
CA VAL A 230 -7.06 -8.02 -13.27
C VAL A 230 -7.95 -9.25 -13.01
N ARG A 231 -9.12 -9.37 -13.66
CA ARG A 231 -9.96 -10.58 -13.56
C ARG A 231 -9.30 -11.81 -14.20
N HIS A 232 -8.58 -11.61 -15.30
CA HIS A 232 -7.82 -12.66 -15.94
C HIS A 232 -6.65 -13.10 -15.06
N GLU A 233 -5.90 -12.17 -14.46
CA GLU A 233 -4.85 -12.45 -13.48
C GLU A 233 -5.39 -13.27 -12.30
N ALA A 234 -6.51 -12.84 -11.69
CA ALA A 234 -7.12 -13.58 -10.60
C ALA A 234 -7.53 -15.01 -11.00
N THR A 235 -8.02 -15.19 -12.22
CA THR A 235 -8.34 -16.53 -12.76
C THR A 235 -7.09 -17.36 -12.97
N ALA A 236 -6.01 -16.77 -13.48
CA ALA A 236 -4.73 -17.44 -13.67
C ALA A 236 -4.14 -17.88 -12.32
N PHE A 237 -4.19 -17.01 -11.31
CA PHE A 237 -3.76 -17.31 -9.95
C PHE A 237 -4.51 -18.49 -9.33
N ARG A 238 -5.82 -18.65 -9.59
CA ARG A 238 -6.58 -19.81 -9.09
C ARG A 238 -6.21 -21.13 -9.74
N ARG A 239 -5.77 -21.08 -10.99
CA ARG A 239 -5.45 -22.26 -11.80
C ARG A 239 -4.02 -22.72 -11.59
N ARG A 240 -3.09 -21.77 -11.59
CA ARG A 240 -1.66 -22.00 -11.43
C ARG A 240 -1.00 -20.82 -10.68
N PRO A 241 -1.15 -20.74 -9.35
CA PRO A 241 -0.71 -19.58 -8.56
C PRO A 241 0.80 -19.33 -8.67
N VAL A 242 1.62 -20.38 -8.67
CA VAL A 242 3.09 -20.26 -8.70
C VAL A 242 3.54 -19.82 -10.10
N HIS A 243 2.98 -20.44 -11.14
CA HIS A 243 3.24 -19.99 -12.51
C HIS A 243 2.79 -18.54 -12.74
N ALA A 244 1.60 -18.17 -12.27
CA ALA A 244 1.04 -16.83 -12.47
C ALA A 244 1.90 -15.75 -11.81
N ILE A 245 2.35 -15.95 -10.56
CA ILE A 245 3.22 -14.97 -9.90
C ILE A 245 4.57 -14.86 -10.59
N ARG A 246 5.19 -15.98 -10.98
CA ARG A 246 6.47 -15.99 -11.71
C ARG A 246 6.35 -15.27 -13.05
N GLN A 247 5.25 -15.49 -13.78
CA GLN A 247 4.99 -14.81 -15.03
C GLN A 247 4.83 -13.29 -14.82
N ALA A 248 4.06 -12.86 -13.82
CA ALA A 248 3.89 -11.45 -13.51
C ALA A 248 5.21 -10.77 -13.11
N LEU A 249 6.01 -11.44 -12.29
CA LEU A 249 7.29 -10.90 -11.80
C LEU A 249 8.42 -10.99 -12.83
N SER A 250 8.31 -11.83 -13.87
CA SER A 250 9.31 -11.95 -14.95
C SER A 250 9.51 -10.67 -15.77
N LEU A 251 8.59 -9.70 -15.65
CA LEU A 251 8.70 -8.37 -16.26
C LEU A 251 9.79 -7.50 -15.62
N TYR A 252 10.22 -7.86 -14.42
CA TYR A 252 11.32 -7.23 -13.70
C TYR A 252 12.60 -8.02 -13.98
N ASP A 253 13.24 -7.68 -15.10
CA ASP A 253 14.37 -8.41 -15.69
C ASP A 253 15.75 -7.85 -15.32
N CYS A 254 15.80 -6.83 -14.45
CA CYS A 254 17.06 -6.31 -13.92
C CYS A 254 17.79 -7.43 -13.13
N PRO A 255 19.12 -7.61 -13.27
CA PRO A 255 19.85 -8.65 -12.54
C PRO A 255 19.61 -8.63 -11.02
N ALA A 256 19.54 -7.44 -10.40
CA ALA A 256 19.28 -7.30 -8.98
C ALA A 256 17.85 -7.73 -8.60
N ASP A 257 16.85 -7.43 -9.44
CA ASP A 257 15.46 -7.88 -9.24
C ASP A 257 15.36 -9.40 -9.37
N VAL A 258 15.97 -9.96 -10.42
CA VAL A 258 16.00 -11.41 -10.65
C VAL A 258 16.63 -12.13 -9.47
N GLU A 259 17.74 -11.62 -8.94
CA GLU A 259 18.40 -12.22 -7.77
C GLU A 259 17.54 -12.10 -6.51
N ALA A 260 16.90 -10.94 -6.30
CA ALA A 260 15.97 -10.76 -5.20
C ALA A 260 14.80 -11.74 -5.26
N LEU A 261 14.24 -11.98 -6.45
CA LEU A 261 13.07 -12.83 -6.70
C LEU A 261 13.36 -14.34 -6.66
N LYS A 262 14.60 -14.77 -6.86
CA LYS A 262 14.99 -16.19 -6.71
C LYS A 262 14.96 -16.66 -5.26
N ARG A 263 15.01 -15.73 -4.30
CA ARG A 263 14.93 -16.06 -2.87
C ARG A 263 13.53 -16.60 -2.54
N PRO A 264 13.40 -17.84 -2.03
CA PRO A 264 12.10 -18.45 -1.73
C PRO A 264 11.23 -17.58 -0.82
N GLU A 265 11.83 -16.94 0.19
CA GLU A 265 11.15 -16.07 1.13
C GLU A 265 10.55 -14.80 0.49
N VAL A 266 11.13 -14.33 -0.63
CA VAL A 266 10.60 -13.19 -1.40
C VAL A 266 9.48 -13.65 -2.34
N GLU A 267 9.62 -14.80 -3.00
CA GLU A 267 8.55 -15.35 -3.82
C GLU A 267 7.31 -15.70 -2.98
N GLU A 268 7.51 -16.36 -1.83
CA GLU A 268 6.43 -16.71 -0.90
C GLU A 268 5.65 -15.48 -0.41
N LEU A 269 6.34 -14.38 -0.18
CA LEU A 269 5.75 -13.10 0.23
C LEU A 269 4.72 -12.57 -0.78
N PHE A 270 5.12 -12.53 -2.06
CA PHE A 270 4.27 -12.07 -3.14
C PHE A 270 3.12 -13.05 -3.39
N LEU A 271 3.40 -14.35 -3.32
CA LEU A 271 2.42 -15.41 -3.50
C LEU A 271 1.35 -15.36 -2.40
N GLU A 272 1.76 -15.28 -1.13
CA GLU A 272 0.86 -15.18 0.03
C GLU A 272 -0.01 -13.92 -0.05
N SER A 273 0.57 -12.78 -0.45
CA SER A 273 -0.17 -11.52 -0.63
C SER A 273 -1.18 -11.60 -1.78
N ALA A 274 -0.79 -12.18 -2.92
CA ALA A 274 -1.66 -12.35 -4.08
C ALA A 274 -2.81 -13.32 -3.78
N MET A 275 -2.52 -14.44 -3.10
CA MET A 275 -3.53 -15.40 -2.66
C MET A 275 -4.53 -14.76 -1.71
N GLU A 276 -4.06 -13.97 -0.74
CA GLU A 276 -4.94 -13.26 0.19
C GLU A 276 -5.93 -12.34 -0.54
N ILE A 277 -5.49 -11.61 -1.56
CA ILE A 277 -6.33 -10.71 -2.35
C ILE A 277 -7.32 -11.49 -3.22
N TYR A 278 -6.82 -12.43 -4.03
CA TYR A 278 -7.63 -13.10 -5.06
C TYR A 278 -8.55 -14.18 -4.49
N SER A 279 -8.23 -14.74 -3.33
CA SER A 279 -9.16 -15.59 -2.58
C SER A 279 -10.28 -14.80 -1.92
N ARG A 280 -10.20 -13.47 -1.83
CA ARG A 280 -11.29 -12.60 -1.33
C ARG A 280 -12.15 -11.96 -2.43
N ALA A 281 -11.89 -12.27 -3.70
CA ALA A 281 -12.56 -11.61 -4.83
C ALA A 281 -12.37 -10.08 -4.85
N GLN A 282 -11.15 -9.62 -4.53
CA GLN A 282 -10.82 -8.19 -4.43
C GLN A 282 -10.21 -7.60 -5.71
N GLU A 283 -10.49 -8.21 -6.87
CA GLU A 283 -10.05 -7.72 -8.18
C GLU A 283 -10.51 -6.28 -8.45
N GLY A 284 -11.69 -5.91 -7.93
CA GLY A 284 -12.21 -4.55 -8.03
C GLY A 284 -11.36 -3.52 -7.29
N ALA A 285 -10.79 -3.88 -6.12
CA ALA A 285 -9.90 -3.00 -5.38
C ALA A 285 -8.56 -2.82 -6.09
N VAL A 286 -7.98 -3.92 -6.59
CA VAL A 286 -6.75 -3.90 -7.39
C VAL A 286 -6.93 -3.06 -8.66
N HIS A 287 -8.05 -3.22 -9.36
CA HIS A 287 -8.42 -2.39 -10.52
C HIS A 287 -8.48 -0.91 -10.16
N ARG A 288 -9.18 -0.55 -9.08
CA ARG A 288 -9.31 0.84 -8.62
C ARG A 288 -7.96 1.44 -8.30
N GLU A 289 -7.08 0.72 -7.59
CA GLU A 289 -5.73 1.21 -7.27
C GLU A 289 -4.93 1.51 -8.53
N ASN A 290 -4.88 0.59 -9.49
CA ASN A 290 -4.20 0.78 -10.78
C ASN A 290 -4.69 2.03 -11.50
N VAL A 291 -6.01 2.20 -11.62
CA VAL A 291 -6.60 3.39 -12.27
C VAL A 291 -6.27 4.67 -11.51
N ASN A 292 -6.30 4.65 -10.18
CA ASN A 292 -6.07 5.84 -9.36
C ASN A 292 -4.61 6.31 -9.42
N PHE A 293 -3.62 5.43 -9.20
CA PHE A 293 -2.23 5.89 -9.19
C PHE A 293 -1.69 6.21 -10.58
N ALA A 294 -2.12 5.49 -11.62
CA ALA A 294 -1.56 5.62 -12.97
C ALA A 294 -2.34 6.60 -13.86
N GLY A 295 -3.65 6.71 -13.64
CA GLY A 295 -4.58 7.31 -14.61
C GLY A 295 -5.31 8.57 -14.15
N ARG A 296 -5.48 8.80 -12.84
CA ARG A 296 -6.30 9.90 -12.31
C ARG A 296 -5.49 10.92 -11.50
N PRO A 297 -5.75 12.23 -11.64
CA PRO A 297 -5.11 13.24 -10.79
C PRO A 297 -5.25 12.87 -9.31
N TRP A 298 -4.16 12.95 -8.56
CA TRP A 298 -4.13 12.53 -7.16
C TRP A 298 -4.96 13.42 -6.23
N GLY A 299 -5.29 14.64 -6.66
CA GLY A 299 -6.19 15.53 -5.93
C GLY A 299 -5.56 16.23 -4.72
N PHE A 300 -4.23 16.26 -4.62
CA PHE A 300 -3.50 17.05 -3.62
C PHE A 300 -2.24 17.67 -4.24
N ASP A 301 -1.75 18.76 -3.64
CA ASP A 301 -0.57 19.50 -4.11
C ASP A 301 0.71 18.96 -3.44
N LEU A 302 1.69 18.55 -4.24
CA LEU A 302 2.98 18.06 -3.71
C LEU A 302 3.75 19.16 -2.96
N LYS A 303 3.56 20.43 -3.31
CA LYS A 303 4.26 21.58 -2.70
C LYS A 303 3.85 21.84 -1.25
N THR A 304 2.75 21.24 -0.79
CA THR A 304 2.31 21.34 0.61
C THR A 304 3.01 20.33 1.52
N CYS A 305 3.90 19.48 0.97
CA CYS A 305 4.73 18.59 1.76
C CYS A 305 5.57 19.37 2.78
N ARG A 306 5.49 18.96 4.05
CA ARG A 306 6.31 19.48 5.16
C ARG A 306 7.08 18.38 5.89
N THR A 307 6.63 17.13 5.73
CA THR A 307 7.28 15.96 6.30
C THR A 307 8.60 15.66 5.58
N PRO A 308 9.68 15.30 6.28
CA PRO A 308 10.89 14.78 5.64
C PRO A 308 10.57 13.54 4.80
N VAL A 309 11.02 13.52 3.54
CA VAL A 309 10.79 12.38 2.64
C VAL A 309 12.10 11.88 2.05
N THR A 310 12.34 10.59 2.14
CA THR A 310 13.44 9.93 1.42
C THR A 310 12.87 9.03 0.33
N ILE A 311 13.48 9.05 -0.86
CA ILE A 311 13.09 8.21 -1.99
C ILE A 311 14.26 7.31 -2.34
N TRP A 312 14.04 5.99 -2.32
CA TRP A 312 14.99 4.99 -2.80
C TRP A 312 14.46 4.36 -4.08
N GLN A 313 15.18 4.57 -5.17
CA GLN A 313 14.74 4.21 -6.51
C GLN A 313 15.79 3.39 -7.24
N GLY A 314 15.38 2.28 -7.84
CA GLY A 314 16.23 1.53 -8.77
C GLY A 314 16.40 2.27 -10.09
N GLY A 315 17.64 2.40 -10.55
CA GLY A 315 18.00 3.06 -11.80
C GLY A 315 17.57 2.29 -13.05
N LYS A 316 17.35 0.98 -12.91
CA LYS A 316 16.88 0.07 -13.97
C LYS A 316 15.41 -0.34 -13.79
N ASP A 317 14.68 0.32 -12.90
CA ASP A 317 13.26 0.04 -12.67
C ASP A 317 12.43 0.38 -13.92
N LYS A 318 11.83 -0.66 -14.50
CA LYS A 318 10.98 -0.59 -15.71
C LYS A 318 9.49 -0.45 -15.38
N GLY A 319 9.10 -0.57 -14.10
CA GLY A 319 7.73 -0.39 -13.62
C GLY A 319 7.51 1.02 -13.06
N CYS A 320 8.41 1.51 -12.22
CA CYS A 320 8.41 2.86 -11.66
C CYS A 320 9.68 3.59 -12.07
N THR A 321 9.59 4.54 -12.99
CA THR A 321 10.79 5.11 -13.63
C THR A 321 11.52 6.10 -12.72
N VAL A 322 12.83 6.27 -12.94
CA VAL A 322 13.63 7.33 -12.29
C VAL A 322 12.98 8.71 -12.46
N ASN A 323 12.34 8.98 -13.61
CA ASN A 323 11.63 10.23 -13.86
C ASN A 323 10.54 10.51 -12.82
N MET A 324 9.84 9.48 -12.34
CA MET A 324 8.84 9.60 -11.28
C MET A 324 9.48 10.04 -9.96
N ALA A 325 10.56 9.38 -9.54
CA ALA A 325 11.28 9.74 -8.32
C ALA A 325 11.87 11.16 -8.40
N THR A 326 12.51 11.54 -9.52
CA THR A 326 13.06 12.89 -9.71
C THR A 326 11.97 13.96 -9.75
N HIS A 327 10.79 13.63 -10.30
CA HIS A 327 9.68 14.57 -10.34
C HIS A 327 9.07 14.80 -8.96
N LEU A 328 8.94 13.73 -8.16
CA LEU A 328 8.54 13.83 -6.75
C LEU A 328 9.53 14.70 -5.97
N GLU A 329 10.85 14.42 -6.07
CA GLU A 329 11.88 15.23 -5.41
C GLU A 329 11.84 16.70 -5.82
N ALA A 330 11.66 17.00 -7.10
CA ALA A 330 11.60 18.39 -7.59
C ALA A 330 10.29 19.11 -7.22
N SER A 331 9.21 18.38 -6.98
CA SER A 331 7.86 18.94 -6.77
C SER A 331 7.45 18.99 -5.29
N MET A 332 7.99 18.08 -4.49
CA MET A 332 7.81 18.05 -3.04
C MET A 332 8.88 18.96 -2.41
N GLY A 333 8.53 19.68 -1.34
CA GLY A 333 9.38 20.74 -0.76
C GLY A 333 10.82 20.34 -0.40
N PRO A 334 11.63 21.28 0.13
CA PRO A 334 13.09 21.10 0.27
C PRO A 334 13.54 19.96 1.22
N GLY A 335 12.62 19.34 1.97
CA GLY A 335 12.90 18.19 2.84
C GLY A 335 12.85 16.83 2.14
N VAL A 336 12.76 16.80 0.81
CA VAL A 336 12.69 15.57 0.01
C VAL A 336 14.03 15.30 -0.67
N LYS A 337 14.48 14.04 -0.61
CA LYS A 337 15.73 13.60 -1.25
C LYS A 337 15.54 12.25 -1.94
N ALA A 338 15.93 12.17 -3.21
CA ALA A 338 15.99 10.93 -3.96
C ALA A 338 17.41 10.36 -4.00
N THR A 339 17.52 9.05 -3.81
CA THR A 339 18.75 8.28 -4.01
C THR A 339 18.47 7.24 -5.08
N ILE A 340 19.17 7.37 -6.21
CA ILE A 340 19.05 6.45 -7.34
C ILE A 340 20.17 5.42 -7.25
N PHE A 341 19.80 4.14 -7.20
CA PHE A 341 20.75 3.03 -7.23
C PHE A 341 20.89 2.50 -8.66
N PRO A 342 22.00 2.80 -9.36
CA PRO A 342 22.09 2.60 -10.82
C PRO A 342 21.92 1.15 -11.26
N ASP A 343 22.27 0.19 -10.41
CA ASP A 343 22.22 -1.24 -10.72
C ASP A 343 21.02 -1.97 -10.16
N GLU A 344 20.18 -1.27 -9.39
CA GLU A 344 18.95 -1.82 -8.81
C GLU A 344 17.75 -1.63 -9.74
N GLY A 345 16.77 -2.54 -9.63
CA GLY A 345 15.50 -2.44 -10.34
C GLY A 345 14.32 -2.13 -9.41
N HIS A 346 13.15 -2.68 -9.72
CA HIS A 346 11.92 -2.43 -8.96
C HIS A 346 11.93 -3.06 -7.56
N MET A 347 12.72 -4.11 -7.35
CA MET A 347 12.81 -4.86 -6.09
C MET A 347 13.86 -4.29 -5.14
N VAL A 348 14.32 -3.05 -5.39
CA VAL A 348 15.30 -2.34 -4.56
C VAL A 348 14.96 -2.37 -3.06
N TYR A 349 13.66 -2.44 -2.70
CA TYR A 349 13.15 -2.63 -1.33
C TYR A 349 13.92 -3.68 -0.51
N PHE A 350 14.25 -4.82 -1.11
CA PHE A 350 14.90 -5.90 -0.38
C PHE A 350 16.41 -5.71 -0.23
N ASN A 351 17.02 -4.87 -1.07
CA ASN A 351 18.47 -4.64 -1.07
C ASN A 351 18.84 -3.40 -0.24
N VAL A 352 17.91 -2.45 -0.09
CA VAL A 352 18.09 -1.22 0.69
C VAL A 352 17.52 -1.29 2.11
N TRP A 353 17.10 -2.47 2.55
CA TRP A 353 16.42 -2.65 3.84
C TRP A 353 17.21 -2.09 5.02
N ASP A 354 18.52 -2.32 5.09
CA ASP A 354 19.35 -1.77 6.18
C ASP A 354 19.43 -0.23 6.16
N GLN A 355 19.42 0.38 4.97
CA GLN A 355 19.40 1.84 4.82
C GLN A 355 18.05 2.42 5.24
N VAL A 356 16.95 1.70 4.93
CA VAL A 356 15.60 2.03 5.39
C VAL A 356 15.52 1.98 6.90
N VAL A 357 16.02 0.89 7.50
CA VAL A 357 16.04 0.71 8.95
C VAL A 357 16.87 1.81 9.62
N GLY A 358 18.07 2.07 9.12
CA GLY A 358 18.96 3.11 9.63
C GLY A 358 18.34 4.51 9.57
N TRP A 359 17.70 4.87 8.46
CA TRP A 359 17.06 6.17 8.30
C TRP A 359 15.87 6.34 9.26
N ILE A 360 14.97 5.36 9.36
CA ILE A 360 13.82 5.42 10.27
C ILE A 360 14.28 5.48 11.73
N ASN A 361 15.36 4.79 12.08
CA ASN A 361 15.95 4.87 13.43
C ASN A 361 16.53 6.25 13.76
N GLY A 362 16.90 7.03 12.74
CA GLY A 362 17.43 8.38 12.87
C GLY A 362 16.38 9.49 12.97
N LEU A 363 15.08 9.19 12.81
CA LEU A 363 13.97 10.16 12.85
C LEU A 363 13.59 10.63 14.26
#